data_AF-A0A3D4P378-F1
#
_entry.id   AF-A0A3D4P378-F1
#
_cell.length_a   1.000
_cell.length_b   1.000
_cell.length_c   1.000
_cell.angle_alpha   90.00
_cell.angle_beta   90.00
_cell.angle_gamma   90.00
#
_symmetry.space_group_name_H-M   'P 1'
#
loop_
_entity.id
_entity.type
_entity.pdbx_description
1 polymer ?
#
loop_
_entity_poly.entity_id
_entity_poly.type
_entity_poly.pdbx_seq_one_letter_code
_entity_poly.pdbx_strand_id
1 'polypeptide(L)'
;MPKTRSPRPRPAPPPSSGLRTYSLLSRQSKVGIGDFAKPFQPESGLAGFIDSLPDILAGKDFKDFLGLLRNARSRKKAILFGLGAHVIKVGLNPVLIRLLNDGWVSGLALNGAGIIHDFEIAFCGRTSEDVAIQIRTGEFGMARETGEMLNAAIRSGAKQGCGLGAAVGKMIAGSGLPFKDLSLLASAHKLGIPVSVHVAIGTDTIHFHPRSSGEALGRASLADFFLFCSLLEGLEGGGVYINVGSAVILPEVFLKALSYVRNRGARLERFSTAVFDFLQHYRPQQNVVCRAVGKKGRGFYFIGHHEIMIPLLAAALATNR
;
A
#
# COMPACT_ATOMS: atom_id res chain seq x y z
N MET A 1 40.60 3.54 -46.84
CA MET A 1 39.94 4.82 -46.50
C MET A 1 38.44 4.58 -46.35
N PRO A 2 37.79 4.93 -45.22
CA PRO A 2 36.36 4.75 -45.06
C PRO A 2 35.61 5.82 -45.87
N LYS A 3 34.66 5.39 -46.72
CA LYS A 3 33.78 6.28 -47.48
C LYS A 3 32.92 7.08 -46.49
N THR A 4 33.15 8.38 -46.41
CA THR A 4 32.32 9.34 -45.67
C THR A 4 30.91 9.29 -46.25
N ARG A 5 29.96 8.75 -45.47
CA ARG A 5 28.53 8.83 -45.80
C ARG A 5 28.12 10.31 -45.75
N SER A 6 27.56 10.81 -46.86
CA SER A 6 26.98 12.14 -46.91
C SER A 6 25.86 12.27 -45.86
N PRO A 7 25.77 13.43 -45.18
CA PRO A 7 24.71 13.65 -44.19
C PRO A 7 23.35 13.61 -44.90
N ARG A 8 22.41 12.81 -44.36
CA ARG A 8 21.03 12.81 -44.85
C ARG A 8 20.45 14.22 -44.67
N PRO A 9 19.78 14.78 -45.68
CA PRO A 9 19.16 16.11 -45.56
C PRO A 9 18.18 16.10 -44.40
N ARG A 10 18.27 17.10 -43.52
CA ARG A 10 17.27 17.30 -42.47
C ARG A 10 15.96 17.70 -43.15
N PRO A 11 14.84 17.02 -42.90
CA PRO A 11 13.55 17.45 -43.43
C PRO A 11 13.23 18.85 -42.93
N ALA A 12 12.76 19.71 -43.83
CA ALA A 12 12.27 21.03 -43.48
C ALA A 12 10.92 20.91 -42.73
N PRO A 13 10.68 21.74 -41.70
CA PRO A 13 9.39 21.75 -41.03
C PRO A 13 8.28 22.20 -41.99
N PRO A 14 7.11 21.55 -41.99
CA PRO A 14 6.00 21.91 -42.87
C PRO A 14 5.42 23.28 -42.51
N PRO A 15 4.92 24.06 -43.49
CA PRO A 15 4.28 25.35 -43.24
C PRO A 15 2.87 25.18 -42.64
N SER A 16 2.42 26.17 -41.89
CA SER A 16 1.06 26.21 -41.32
C SER A 16 -0.01 26.67 -42.32
N SER A 17 0.39 27.18 -43.49
CA SER A 17 -0.52 27.55 -44.56
C SER A 17 -1.28 26.33 -45.09
N GLY A 18 -2.60 26.47 -45.25
CA GLY A 18 -3.47 25.39 -45.71
C GLY A 18 -4.14 24.56 -44.61
N LEU A 19 -3.86 24.83 -43.33
CA LEU A 19 -4.63 24.25 -42.23
C LEU A 19 -6.08 24.72 -42.26
N ARG A 20 -7.03 23.78 -42.12
CA ARG A 20 -8.45 24.06 -42.01
C ARG A 20 -8.85 24.13 -40.54
N THR A 21 -9.54 25.20 -40.16
CA THR A 21 -10.11 25.37 -38.82
C THR A 21 -11.59 24.97 -38.83
N TYR A 22 -12.14 24.72 -37.64
CA TYR A 22 -13.56 24.43 -37.45
C TYR A 22 -14.07 25.10 -36.17
N SER A 23 -15.38 25.30 -36.08
CA SER A 23 -15.98 25.94 -34.91
C SER A 23 -15.90 25.05 -33.68
N LEU A 24 -15.57 25.63 -32.52
CA LEU A 24 -15.65 24.92 -31.25
C LEU A 24 -17.07 24.40 -30.97
N LEU A 25 -18.10 25.12 -31.43
CA LEU A 25 -19.51 24.75 -31.25
C LEU A 25 -19.90 23.47 -31.98
N SER A 26 -19.19 23.09 -33.05
CA SER A 26 -19.44 21.85 -33.78
C SER A 26 -18.64 20.66 -33.24
N ARG A 27 -17.78 20.87 -32.24
CA ARG A 27 -16.92 19.84 -31.66
C ARG A 27 -17.59 19.20 -30.44
N GLN A 28 -17.75 17.88 -30.47
CA GLN A 28 -18.12 17.15 -29.25
C GLN A 28 -17.00 17.28 -28.20
N SER A 29 -17.30 17.93 -27.08
CA SER A 29 -16.36 18.09 -25.97
C SER A 29 -16.62 17.05 -24.88
N LYS A 30 -15.55 16.53 -24.28
CA LYS A 30 -15.63 15.46 -23.24
C LYS A 30 -15.92 15.99 -21.84
N VAL A 31 -15.74 17.28 -21.61
CA VAL A 31 -15.82 17.94 -20.30
C VAL A 31 -16.82 19.07 -20.39
N GLY A 32 -17.74 19.13 -19.43
CA GLY A 32 -18.73 20.19 -19.29
C GLY A 32 -18.66 20.85 -17.91
N ILE A 33 -19.43 21.93 -17.74
CA ILE A 33 -19.53 22.67 -16.47
C ILE A 33 -19.99 21.80 -15.30
N GLY A 34 -20.70 20.70 -15.56
CA GLY A 34 -21.13 19.75 -14.53
C GLY A 34 -19.99 18.94 -13.92
N ASP A 35 -18.85 18.84 -14.61
CA ASP A 35 -17.68 18.11 -14.11
C ASP A 35 -16.79 18.98 -13.21
N PHE A 36 -17.08 20.28 -13.13
CA PHE A 36 -16.22 21.25 -12.45
C PHE A 36 -16.33 21.13 -10.93
N ALA A 37 -15.24 21.51 -10.27
CA ALA A 37 -15.20 21.63 -8.82
C ALA A 37 -16.12 22.76 -8.35
N LYS A 38 -16.51 22.71 -7.08
CA LYS A 38 -17.19 23.80 -6.38
C LYS A 38 -16.23 24.44 -5.37
N PRO A 39 -16.35 25.74 -5.07
CA PRO A 39 -15.61 26.34 -3.97
C PRO A 39 -15.96 25.68 -2.63
N PHE A 40 -14.93 25.24 -1.88
CA PHE A 40 -15.11 24.63 -0.56
C PHE A 40 -15.71 25.64 0.43
N GLN A 41 -16.68 25.19 1.22
CA GLN A 41 -17.32 25.97 2.27
C GLN A 41 -16.95 25.40 3.65
N PRO A 42 -16.27 26.14 4.54
CA PRO A 42 -15.76 25.61 5.82
C PRO A 42 -16.81 24.89 6.69
N GLU A 43 -18.04 25.38 6.71
CA GLU A 43 -19.16 24.84 7.49
C GLU A 43 -19.64 23.46 7.02
N SER A 44 -19.33 23.10 5.76
CA SER A 44 -19.68 21.80 5.19
C SER A 44 -18.76 20.66 5.65
N GLY A 45 -17.67 21.02 6.34
CA GLY A 45 -16.68 20.09 6.87
C GLY A 45 -16.03 19.25 5.77
N LEU A 46 -15.40 18.14 6.17
CA LEU A 46 -14.70 17.30 5.22
C LEU A 46 -15.61 16.64 4.17
N ALA A 47 -16.86 16.33 4.53
CA ALA A 47 -17.82 15.76 3.58
C ALA A 47 -18.07 16.73 2.42
N GLY A 48 -18.31 18.01 2.71
CA GLY A 48 -18.48 19.02 1.67
C GLY A 48 -17.21 19.31 0.89
N PHE A 49 -16.02 19.19 1.49
CA PHE A 49 -14.75 19.25 0.75
C PHE A 49 -14.65 18.12 -0.29
N ILE A 50 -15.02 16.88 0.06
CA ILE A 50 -15.04 15.77 -0.89
C ILE A 50 -16.09 15.98 -1.98
N ASP A 51 -17.29 16.42 -1.61
CA ASP A 51 -18.39 16.71 -2.56
C ASP A 51 -18.03 17.87 -3.52
N SER A 52 -17.16 18.79 -3.09
CA SER A 52 -16.72 19.93 -3.90
C SER A 52 -15.62 19.57 -4.91
N LEU A 53 -15.00 18.39 -4.80
CA LEU A 53 -14.02 17.92 -5.79
C LEU A 53 -14.68 17.75 -7.17
N PRO A 54 -13.94 17.97 -8.27
CA PRO A 54 -14.52 17.86 -9.61
C PRO A 54 -14.86 16.39 -9.94
N ASP A 55 -15.89 16.17 -10.74
CA ASP A 55 -16.34 14.85 -11.22
C ASP A 55 -15.56 14.38 -12.45
N ILE A 56 -14.25 14.61 -12.45
CA ILE A 56 -13.36 14.25 -13.55
C ILE A 56 -12.04 13.64 -13.05
N LEU A 57 -11.50 12.69 -13.82
CA LEU A 57 -10.19 12.06 -13.59
C LEU A 57 -10.01 11.64 -12.13
N ALA A 58 -8.90 12.02 -11.48
CA ALA A 58 -8.57 11.63 -10.12
C ALA A 58 -9.61 12.08 -9.08
N GLY A 59 -10.30 13.21 -9.30
CA GLY A 59 -11.37 13.68 -8.40
C GLY A 59 -12.57 12.75 -8.40
N LYS A 60 -13.01 12.33 -9.59
CA LYS A 60 -14.03 11.30 -9.74
C LYS A 60 -13.57 9.95 -9.23
N ASP A 61 -12.35 9.54 -9.58
CA ASP A 61 -11.76 8.27 -9.18
C ASP A 61 -11.72 8.12 -7.65
N PHE A 62 -11.35 9.19 -6.93
CA PHE A 62 -11.31 9.18 -5.47
C PHE A 62 -12.71 9.03 -4.88
N LYS A 63 -13.69 9.79 -5.38
CA LYS A 63 -15.10 9.66 -4.95
C LYS A 63 -15.67 8.26 -5.22
N ASP A 64 -15.46 7.73 -6.42
CA ASP A 64 -15.87 6.38 -6.79
C ASP A 64 -15.21 5.33 -5.87
N PHE A 65 -13.94 5.51 -5.53
CA PHE A 65 -13.18 4.61 -4.66
C PHE A 65 -13.70 4.61 -3.22
N LEU A 66 -14.02 5.79 -2.66
CA LEU A 66 -14.66 5.89 -1.34
C LEU A 66 -15.99 5.12 -1.31
N GLY A 67 -16.80 5.26 -2.37
CA GLY A 67 -18.05 4.50 -2.52
C GLY A 67 -17.83 2.98 -2.54
N LEU A 68 -16.77 2.50 -3.21
CA LEU A 68 -16.41 1.08 -3.21
C LEU A 68 -16.00 0.56 -1.82
N LEU A 69 -15.23 1.34 -1.06
CA LEU A 69 -14.85 0.97 0.31
C LEU A 69 -16.05 0.90 1.25
N ARG A 70 -16.96 1.89 1.17
CA ARG A 70 -18.21 1.89 1.95
C ARG A 70 -19.08 0.68 1.62
N ASN A 71 -19.20 0.35 0.34
CA ASN A 71 -19.93 -0.84 -0.11
C ASN A 71 -19.27 -2.15 0.35
N ALA A 72 -17.93 -2.22 0.34
CA ALA A 72 -17.21 -3.38 0.86
C ALA A 72 -17.49 -3.56 2.35
N ARG A 73 -17.38 -2.49 3.15
CA ARG A 73 -17.65 -2.51 4.59
C ARG A 73 -19.10 -2.88 4.91
N SER A 74 -20.08 -2.27 4.24
CA SER A 74 -21.51 -2.57 4.48
C SER A 74 -21.87 -4.02 4.16
N ARG A 75 -21.21 -4.63 3.17
CA ARG A 75 -21.38 -6.03 2.78
C ARG A 75 -20.44 -6.99 3.53
N LYS A 76 -19.69 -6.51 4.53
CA LYS A 76 -18.69 -7.29 5.29
C LYS A 76 -17.70 -8.01 4.38
N LYS A 77 -17.30 -7.37 3.28
CA LYS A 77 -16.25 -7.85 2.37
C LYS A 77 -14.88 -7.41 2.84
N ALA A 78 -13.86 -8.15 2.44
CA ALA A 78 -12.50 -7.86 2.87
C ALA A 78 -12.04 -6.49 2.36
N ILE A 79 -11.40 -5.73 3.24
CA ILE A 79 -10.67 -4.51 2.91
C ILE A 79 -9.24 -4.72 3.41
N LEU A 80 -8.34 -5.02 2.47
CA LEU A 80 -6.98 -5.44 2.76
C LEU A 80 -6.01 -4.31 2.43
N PHE A 81 -5.11 -4.00 3.37
CA PHE A 81 -4.08 -2.98 3.18
C PHE A 81 -2.70 -3.65 3.08
N GLY A 82 -2.09 -3.52 1.92
CA GLY A 82 -0.66 -3.74 1.72
C GLY A 82 0.12 -2.46 2.02
N LEU A 83 1.03 -2.49 2.99
CA LEU A 83 1.78 -1.33 3.47
C LEU A 83 3.28 -1.51 3.28
N GLY A 84 3.90 -0.58 2.55
CA GLY A 84 5.34 -0.39 2.60
C GLY A 84 5.78 0.27 3.91
N ALA A 85 6.98 -0.08 4.38
CA ALA A 85 7.62 0.47 5.58
C ALA A 85 7.59 2.01 5.69
N HIS A 86 7.66 2.73 4.56
CA HIS A 86 7.65 4.20 4.56
C HIS A 86 6.40 4.75 5.26
N VAL A 87 5.25 4.11 5.09
CA VAL A 87 3.98 4.54 5.72
C VAL A 87 4.09 4.61 7.24
N ILE A 88 4.75 3.61 7.84
CA ILE A 88 5.03 3.57 9.28
C ILE A 88 6.09 4.61 9.65
N LYS A 89 7.16 4.70 8.86
CA LYS A 89 8.25 5.67 9.04
C LYS A 89 7.75 7.11 9.14
N VAL A 90 6.76 7.52 8.34
CA VAL A 90 6.20 8.89 8.38
C VAL A 90 5.13 9.08 9.46
N GLY A 91 5.02 8.15 10.41
CA GLY A 91 4.21 8.33 11.61
C GLY A 91 2.71 8.09 11.43
N LEU A 92 2.28 7.35 10.40
CA LEU A 92 0.85 7.12 10.14
C LEU A 92 0.20 6.03 10.98
N ASN A 93 0.94 5.39 11.90
CA ASN A 93 0.41 4.36 12.79
C ASN A 93 -0.89 4.78 13.52
N PRO A 94 -1.00 5.97 14.13
CA PRO A 94 -2.24 6.37 14.81
C PRO A 94 -3.46 6.41 13.86
N VAL A 95 -3.26 6.84 12.61
CA VAL A 95 -4.32 6.89 11.58
C VAL A 95 -4.71 5.48 11.15
N LEU A 96 -3.73 4.61 10.92
CA LEU A 96 -3.98 3.21 10.55
C LEU A 96 -4.64 2.43 11.69
N ILE A 97 -4.23 2.65 12.93
CA ILE A 97 -4.85 2.08 14.13
C ILE A 97 -6.30 2.53 14.24
N ARG A 98 -6.59 3.81 13.94
CA ARG A 98 -7.99 4.26 13.89
C ARG A 98 -8.79 3.54 12.82
N LEU A 99 -8.24 3.32 11.63
CA LEU A 99 -8.89 2.53 10.58
C LEU A 99 -9.12 1.06 10.97
N LEU A 100 -8.20 0.46 11.73
CA LEU A 100 -8.39 -0.88 12.30
C LEU A 100 -9.58 -0.90 13.28
N ASN A 101 -9.60 0.03 14.24
CA ASN A 101 -10.66 0.13 15.25
C ASN A 101 -12.03 0.41 14.63
N ASP A 102 -12.09 1.25 13.60
CA ASP A 102 -13.32 1.59 12.90
C ASP A 102 -13.77 0.47 11.94
N GLY A 103 -13.02 -0.63 11.80
CA GLY A 103 -13.37 -1.75 10.93
C GLY A 103 -13.29 -1.43 9.43
N TRP A 104 -12.40 -0.51 9.06
CA TRP A 104 -12.06 -0.21 7.66
C TRP A 104 -10.98 -1.12 7.09
N VAL A 105 -10.32 -1.91 7.94
CA VAL A 105 -9.24 -2.81 7.57
C VAL A 105 -9.53 -4.18 8.17
N SER A 106 -9.65 -5.20 7.34
CA SER A 106 -9.89 -6.59 7.76
C SER A 106 -8.64 -7.46 7.70
N GLY A 107 -7.52 -6.94 7.20
CA GLY A 107 -6.24 -7.63 7.14
C GLY A 107 -5.13 -6.74 6.61
N LEU A 108 -3.90 -7.01 7.05
CA LEU A 108 -2.70 -6.25 6.70
C LEU A 108 -1.67 -7.15 6.01
N ALA A 109 -0.95 -6.61 5.04
CA ALA A 109 0.25 -7.19 4.46
C ALA A 109 1.39 -6.16 4.50
N LEU A 110 2.56 -6.50 5.04
CA LEU A 110 3.71 -5.61 5.13
C LEU A 110 4.92 -6.19 4.38
N ASN A 111 5.84 -5.33 3.96
CA ASN A 111 7.21 -5.77 3.68
C ASN A 111 8.01 -5.93 4.99
N GLY A 112 9.15 -6.61 4.94
CA GLY A 112 9.94 -6.92 6.14
C GLY A 112 10.40 -5.69 6.93
N ALA A 113 10.81 -4.60 6.29
CA ALA A 113 11.12 -3.35 6.99
C ALA A 113 9.95 -2.77 7.83
N GLY A 114 8.69 -3.14 7.54
CA GLY A 114 7.54 -2.67 8.31
C GLY A 114 7.58 -3.10 9.77
N ILE A 115 8.03 -4.32 10.06
CA ILE A 115 8.14 -4.80 11.45
C ILE A 115 9.27 -4.13 12.23
N ILE A 116 10.28 -3.62 11.53
CA ILE A 116 11.41 -2.90 12.13
C ILE A 116 10.92 -1.55 12.63
N HIS A 117 10.34 -0.74 11.73
CA HIS A 117 9.84 0.58 12.11
C HIS A 117 8.77 0.50 13.19
N ASP A 118 7.86 -0.47 13.10
CA ASP A 118 6.79 -0.63 14.09
C ASP A 118 7.32 -1.02 15.48
N PHE A 119 8.33 -1.90 15.53
CA PHE A 119 9.00 -2.27 16.76
C PHE A 119 9.75 -1.09 17.39
N GLU A 120 10.52 -0.34 16.60
CA GLU A 120 11.29 0.81 17.11
C GLU A 120 10.37 1.89 17.69
N ILE A 121 9.24 2.15 17.02
CA ILE A 121 8.18 3.03 17.55
C ILE A 121 7.67 2.48 18.89
N ALA A 122 7.34 1.19 18.99
CA ALA A 122 6.88 0.60 20.24
C ALA A 122 7.93 0.71 21.36
N PHE A 123 9.21 0.51 21.01
CA PHE A 123 10.32 0.39 21.92
C PHE A 123 10.75 1.75 22.49
N CYS A 124 10.95 2.77 21.63
CA CYS A 124 11.48 4.07 22.05
C CYS A 124 10.75 5.29 21.45
N GLY A 125 9.64 5.07 20.72
CA GLY A 125 8.84 6.16 20.15
C GLY A 125 9.50 6.87 18.96
N ARG A 126 10.56 6.28 18.40
CA ARG A 126 11.35 6.85 17.30
C ARG A 126 11.75 5.74 16.34
N THR A 127 11.98 6.08 15.08
CA THR A 127 12.45 5.14 14.06
C THR A 127 13.12 5.91 12.93
N SER A 128 13.78 5.19 12.01
CA SER A 128 14.53 5.74 10.87
C SER A 128 15.80 6.48 11.30
N GLU A 129 16.92 5.76 11.30
CA GLU A 129 18.27 6.33 11.41
C GLU A 129 18.69 7.12 10.15
N ASP A 130 19.74 7.93 10.27
CA ASP A 130 20.36 8.60 9.13
C ASP A 130 21.22 7.61 8.34
N VAL A 131 20.64 7.04 7.29
CA VAL A 131 21.26 6.03 6.43
C VAL A 131 22.60 6.49 5.87
N ALA A 132 22.71 7.75 5.42
CA ALA A 132 23.91 8.23 4.73
C ALA A 132 25.10 8.34 5.67
N ILE A 133 24.85 8.71 6.94
CA ILE A 133 25.88 8.76 7.97
C ILE A 133 26.28 7.34 8.39
N GLN A 134 25.30 6.50 8.72
CA GLN A 134 25.52 5.20 9.36
C GLN A 134 26.16 4.17 8.40
N ILE A 135 25.89 4.26 7.08
CA ILE A 135 26.57 3.39 6.10
C ILE A 135 28.08 3.65 6.08
N ARG A 136 28.53 4.90 6.28
CA ARG A 136 29.96 5.24 6.23
C ARG A 136 30.74 4.62 7.38
N THR A 137 30.11 4.41 8.52
CA THR A 137 30.72 3.81 9.72
C THR A 137 30.47 2.31 9.82
N GLY A 138 29.58 1.75 8.98
CA GLY A 138 29.18 0.35 9.06
C GLY A 138 28.17 0.05 10.17
N GLU A 139 27.60 1.09 10.78
CA GLU A 139 26.68 1.00 11.92
C GLU A 139 25.20 0.93 11.49
N PHE A 140 24.92 1.14 10.19
CA PHE A 140 23.57 1.12 9.65
C PHE A 140 22.84 -0.19 9.98
N GLY A 141 21.75 -0.09 10.73
CA GLY A 141 20.94 -1.24 11.11
C GLY A 141 21.48 -2.09 12.27
N MET A 142 22.49 -1.62 12.99
CA MET A 142 23.16 -2.39 14.06
C MET A 142 22.53 -2.20 15.45
N ALA A 143 21.32 -1.64 15.54
CA ALA A 143 20.58 -1.51 16.80
C ALA A 143 20.31 -2.90 17.42
N ARG A 144 20.93 -3.15 18.58
CA ARG A 144 20.91 -4.45 19.27
C ARG A 144 19.49 -4.89 19.60
N GLU A 145 18.69 -4.02 20.19
CA GLU A 145 17.34 -4.34 20.67
C GLU A 145 16.44 -4.75 19.51
N THR A 146 16.50 -4.01 18.39
CA THR A 146 15.80 -4.32 17.14
C THR A 146 16.22 -5.69 16.60
N GLY A 147 17.52 -5.92 16.44
CA GLY A 147 18.05 -7.17 15.89
C GLY A 147 17.77 -8.40 16.77
N GLU A 148 17.97 -8.29 18.09
CA GLU A 148 17.80 -9.40 19.01
C GLU A 148 16.34 -9.79 19.23
N MET A 149 15.47 -8.81 19.51
CA MET A 149 14.08 -9.07 19.88
C MET A 149 13.25 -9.53 18.69
N LEU A 150 13.40 -8.89 17.52
CA LEU A 150 12.68 -9.29 16.32
C LEU A 150 13.11 -10.70 15.86
N ASN A 151 14.41 -10.97 15.80
CA ASN A 151 14.85 -12.32 15.42
C ASN A 151 14.43 -13.38 16.45
N ALA A 152 14.36 -13.06 17.75
CA ALA A 152 13.81 -13.97 18.75
C ALA A 152 12.32 -14.25 18.51
N ALA A 153 11.51 -13.22 18.24
CA ALA A 153 10.10 -13.37 17.90
C ALA A 153 9.90 -14.22 16.64
N ILE A 154 10.68 -13.96 15.58
CA ILE A 154 10.63 -14.70 14.31
C ILE A 154 10.97 -16.18 14.52
N ARG A 155 12.05 -16.50 15.24
CA ARG A 155 12.41 -17.89 15.56
C ARG A 155 11.32 -18.59 16.37
N SER A 156 10.72 -17.89 17.34
CA SER A 156 9.63 -18.44 18.14
C SER A 156 8.39 -18.70 17.28
N GLY A 157 8.02 -17.75 16.41
CA GLY A 157 6.90 -17.90 15.48
C GLY A 157 7.09 -19.08 14.52
N ALA A 158 8.27 -19.18 13.92
CA ALA A 158 8.62 -20.28 13.02
C ALA A 158 8.53 -21.67 13.69
N LYS A 159 8.91 -21.79 14.96
CA LYS A 159 8.73 -23.03 15.74
C LYS A 159 7.27 -23.36 16.03
N GLN A 160 6.42 -22.35 16.17
CA GLN A 160 4.99 -22.48 16.43
C GLN A 160 4.15 -22.60 15.14
N GLY A 161 4.77 -22.55 13.97
CA GLY A 161 4.06 -22.53 12.68
C GLY A 161 3.32 -21.22 12.40
N CYS A 162 3.65 -20.14 13.12
CA CYS A 162 3.09 -18.81 12.90
C CYS A 162 3.96 -18.01 11.93
N GLY A 163 3.33 -17.13 11.15
CA GLY A 163 4.03 -16.15 10.33
C GLY A 163 4.64 -15.00 11.13
N LEU A 164 5.44 -14.16 10.48
CA LEU A 164 6.16 -13.05 11.12
C LEU A 164 5.18 -12.02 11.70
N GLY A 165 4.12 -11.67 10.95
CA GLY A 165 3.16 -10.65 11.39
C GLY A 165 2.50 -11.02 12.72
N ALA A 166 1.99 -12.25 12.83
CA ALA A 166 1.42 -12.78 14.06
C ALA A 166 2.45 -12.88 15.20
N ALA A 167 3.66 -13.38 14.91
CA ALA A 167 4.69 -13.58 15.92
C ALA A 167 5.18 -12.25 16.53
N VAL A 168 5.45 -11.24 15.69
CA VAL A 168 5.90 -9.92 16.12
C VAL A 168 4.78 -9.15 16.81
N GLY A 169 3.56 -9.16 16.26
CA GLY A 169 2.41 -8.50 16.89
C GLY A 169 2.10 -9.05 18.29
N LYS A 170 2.15 -10.37 18.45
CA LYS A 170 2.01 -11.03 19.76
C LYS A 170 3.12 -10.61 20.73
N MET A 171 4.36 -10.58 20.27
CA MET A 171 5.51 -10.19 21.09
C MET A 171 5.37 -8.74 21.58
N ILE A 172 5.06 -7.78 20.70
CA ILE A 172 4.92 -6.38 21.08
C ILE A 172 3.71 -6.20 22.02
N ALA A 173 2.56 -6.81 21.70
CA ALA A 173 1.36 -6.69 22.52
C ALA A 173 1.55 -7.23 23.96
N GLY A 174 2.26 -8.35 24.10
CA GLY A 174 2.58 -8.98 25.38
C GLY A 174 3.74 -8.36 26.14
N SER A 175 4.42 -7.35 25.58
CA SER A 175 5.58 -6.70 26.19
C SER A 175 5.21 -5.58 27.17
N GLY A 176 6.21 -5.12 27.93
CA GLY A 176 6.16 -3.89 28.74
C GLY A 176 6.70 -2.65 28.02
N LEU A 177 6.76 -2.65 26.67
CA LEU A 177 7.35 -1.53 25.93
C LEU A 177 6.51 -0.25 26.09
N PRO A 178 7.15 0.92 26.29
CA PRO A 178 6.48 2.15 26.71
C PRO A 178 5.50 2.72 25.69
N PHE A 179 5.72 2.46 24.39
CA PHE A 179 4.90 3.01 23.31
C PHE A 179 4.17 1.91 22.52
N LYS A 180 3.96 0.73 23.11
CA LYS A 180 3.33 -0.41 22.41
C LYS A 180 1.93 -0.13 21.88
N ASP A 181 1.22 0.85 22.43
CA ASP A 181 -0.11 1.25 21.94
C ASP A 181 -0.05 2.09 20.66
N LEU A 182 1.14 2.57 20.27
CA LEU A 182 1.40 3.17 18.96
C LEU A 182 1.85 2.13 17.92
N SER A 183 2.05 0.87 18.29
CA SER A 183 2.38 -0.19 17.34
C SER A 183 1.14 -0.66 16.60
N LEU A 184 1.26 -0.66 15.27
CA LEU A 184 0.26 -1.17 14.35
C LEU A 184 0.09 -2.69 14.52
N LEU A 185 1.19 -3.44 14.65
CA LEU A 185 1.13 -4.89 14.79
C LEU A 185 0.56 -5.32 16.15
N ALA A 186 0.90 -4.62 17.23
CA ALA A 186 0.30 -4.87 18.54
C ALA A 186 -1.20 -4.58 18.53
N SER A 187 -1.62 -3.48 17.90
CA SER A 187 -3.04 -3.12 17.77
C SER A 187 -3.80 -4.14 16.94
N ALA A 188 -3.26 -4.55 15.79
CA ALA A 188 -3.86 -5.60 14.96
C ALA A 188 -4.00 -6.92 15.72
N HIS A 189 -2.97 -7.33 16.49
CA HIS A 189 -3.02 -8.52 17.33
C HIS A 189 -4.13 -8.45 18.38
N LYS A 190 -4.24 -7.32 19.11
CA LYS A 190 -5.29 -7.11 20.13
C LYS A 190 -6.70 -7.16 19.54
N LEU A 191 -6.87 -6.66 18.31
CA LEU A 191 -8.15 -6.64 17.59
C LEU A 191 -8.45 -7.96 16.85
N GLY A 192 -7.54 -8.93 16.86
CA GLY A 192 -7.68 -10.18 16.11
C GLY A 192 -7.62 -10.00 14.59
N ILE A 193 -7.02 -8.92 14.11
CA ILE A 193 -6.87 -8.62 12.68
C ILE A 193 -5.60 -9.33 12.16
N PRO A 194 -5.71 -10.18 11.13
CA PRO A 194 -4.58 -10.93 10.59
C PRO A 194 -3.56 -10.00 9.90
N VAL A 195 -2.28 -10.28 10.14
CA VAL A 195 -1.14 -9.55 9.56
C VAL A 195 -0.19 -10.55 8.91
N SER A 196 0.13 -10.33 7.64
CA SER A 196 1.20 -11.04 6.93
C SER A 196 2.41 -10.12 6.71
N VAL A 197 3.63 -10.66 6.76
CA VAL A 197 4.88 -9.93 6.46
C VAL A 197 5.70 -10.71 5.44
N HIS A 198 6.03 -10.03 4.34
CA HIS A 198 6.70 -10.61 3.19
C HIS A 198 8.13 -10.10 3.10
N VAL A 199 9.07 -11.00 3.39
CA VAL A 199 10.49 -10.69 3.53
C VAL A 199 11.19 -10.81 2.18
N ALA A 200 11.98 -9.80 1.83
CA ALA A 200 13.02 -9.92 0.82
C ALA A 200 14.35 -10.12 1.54
N ILE A 201 14.89 -11.34 1.50
CA ILE A 201 16.07 -11.68 2.28
C ILE A 201 17.26 -10.80 1.84
N GLY A 202 17.93 -10.20 2.82
CA GLY A 202 19.03 -9.27 2.62
C GLY A 202 18.63 -7.79 2.50
N THR A 203 17.34 -7.44 2.44
CA THR A 203 16.92 -6.02 2.36
C THR A 203 16.78 -5.33 3.72
N ASP A 204 16.45 -6.10 4.75
CA ASP A 204 16.13 -5.57 6.07
C ASP A 204 17.31 -5.75 7.05
N THR A 205 17.49 -4.77 7.94
CA THR A 205 18.68 -4.68 8.82
C THR A 205 18.81 -5.86 9.79
N ILE A 206 17.69 -6.48 10.15
CA ILE A 206 17.69 -7.66 11.02
C ILE A 206 18.28 -8.92 10.37
N HIS A 207 18.50 -8.93 9.04
CA HIS A 207 18.94 -10.13 8.32
C HIS A 207 20.43 -10.45 8.48
N PHE A 208 21.28 -9.43 8.64
CA PHE A 208 22.72 -9.61 8.87
C PHE A 208 23.08 -9.65 10.36
N HIS A 209 22.09 -9.55 11.25
CA HIS A 209 22.29 -9.67 12.68
C HIS A 209 22.73 -11.11 13.06
N PRO A 210 23.65 -11.31 14.02
CA PRO A 210 24.16 -12.65 14.38
C PRO A 210 23.10 -13.67 14.82
N ARG A 211 21.94 -13.19 15.28
CA ARG A 211 20.80 -14.03 15.67
C ARG A 211 19.85 -14.35 14.50
N SER A 212 20.08 -13.82 13.31
CA SER A 212 19.27 -14.10 12.12
C SER A 212 19.26 -15.59 11.80
N SER A 213 18.12 -16.09 11.34
CA SER A 213 17.96 -17.48 10.91
C SER A 213 17.19 -17.50 9.60
N GLY A 214 17.89 -17.83 8.51
CA GLY A 214 17.28 -17.94 7.18
C GLY A 214 16.15 -18.96 7.14
N GLU A 215 16.28 -20.07 7.89
CA GLU A 215 15.21 -21.06 8.03
C GLU A 215 13.97 -20.45 8.69
N ALA A 216 14.13 -19.73 9.80
CA ALA A 216 13.00 -19.12 10.50
C ALA A 216 12.34 -18.02 9.67
N LEU A 217 13.14 -17.16 9.03
CA LEU A 217 12.66 -16.09 8.15
C LEU A 217 11.86 -16.66 6.96
N GLY A 218 12.45 -17.62 6.25
CA GLY A 218 11.81 -18.26 5.11
C GLY A 218 10.53 -19.00 5.49
N ARG A 219 10.57 -19.79 6.57
CA ARG A 219 9.41 -20.53 7.08
C ARG A 219 8.26 -19.60 7.46
N ALA A 220 8.54 -18.59 8.28
CA ALA A 220 7.50 -17.69 8.76
C ALA A 220 6.97 -16.78 7.63
N SER A 221 7.82 -16.33 6.70
CA SER A 221 7.35 -15.48 5.59
C SER A 221 6.53 -16.27 4.57
N LEU A 222 6.85 -17.56 4.36
CA LEU A 222 6.04 -18.45 3.54
C LEU A 222 4.69 -18.77 4.21
N ALA A 223 4.65 -18.94 5.53
CA ALA A 223 3.39 -19.06 6.28
C ALA A 223 2.51 -17.81 6.09
N ASP A 224 3.11 -16.62 6.17
CA ASP A 224 2.45 -15.34 5.91
C ASP A 224 1.94 -15.22 4.47
N PHE A 225 2.64 -15.78 3.48
CA PHE A 225 2.15 -15.85 2.10
C PHE A 225 0.84 -16.66 1.98
N PHE A 226 0.76 -17.82 2.62
CA PHE A 226 -0.46 -18.63 2.59
C PHE A 226 -1.60 -18.01 3.40
N LEU A 227 -1.30 -17.36 4.54
CA LEU A 227 -2.27 -16.52 5.25
C LEU A 227 -2.83 -15.45 4.32
N PHE A 228 -1.97 -14.72 3.60
CA PHE A 228 -2.41 -13.67 2.68
C PHE A 228 -3.27 -14.23 1.54
N CYS A 229 -2.95 -15.43 1.02
CA CYS A 229 -3.82 -16.11 0.04
C CYS A 229 -5.24 -16.32 0.60
N SER A 230 -5.39 -16.79 1.84
CA SER A 230 -6.70 -16.95 2.48
C SER A 230 -7.44 -15.61 2.65
N LEU A 231 -6.72 -14.52 2.96
CA LEU A 231 -7.33 -13.18 3.04
C LEU A 231 -7.87 -12.73 1.68
N LEU A 232 -7.16 -13.00 0.59
CA LEU A 232 -7.58 -12.60 -0.76
C LEU A 232 -8.90 -13.24 -1.20
N GLU A 233 -9.24 -14.43 -0.71
CA GLU A 233 -10.53 -15.07 -1.01
C GLU A 233 -11.72 -14.18 -0.58
N GLY A 234 -11.56 -13.43 0.51
CA GLY A 234 -12.57 -12.50 1.02
C GLY A 234 -12.82 -11.28 0.14
N LEU A 235 -12.01 -11.05 -0.90
CA LEU A 235 -12.20 -9.97 -1.86
C LEU A 235 -13.40 -10.23 -2.79
N GLU A 236 -13.77 -11.49 -3.05
CA GLU A 236 -14.81 -11.79 -4.02
C GLU A 236 -16.18 -11.23 -3.60
N GLY A 237 -16.83 -10.55 -4.53
CA GLY A 237 -18.17 -9.98 -4.34
C GLY A 237 -18.17 -8.56 -3.78
N GLY A 238 -17.08 -7.83 -3.93
CA GLY A 238 -16.99 -6.39 -3.68
C GLY A 238 -15.93 -5.96 -2.67
N GLY A 239 -14.98 -6.81 -2.32
CA GLY A 239 -13.85 -6.42 -1.47
C GLY A 239 -12.83 -5.54 -2.18
N VAL A 240 -11.89 -5.00 -1.42
CA VAL A 240 -10.90 -4.04 -1.88
C VAL A 240 -9.50 -4.39 -1.39
N TYR A 241 -8.51 -4.35 -2.28
CA TYR A 241 -7.08 -4.39 -1.90
C TYR A 241 -6.42 -3.05 -2.18
N ILE A 242 -5.72 -2.50 -1.19
CA ILE A 242 -5.02 -1.21 -1.29
C ILE A 242 -3.54 -1.43 -1.09
N ASN A 243 -2.72 -1.07 -2.09
CA ASN A 243 -1.26 -1.09 -1.99
C ASN A 243 -0.73 0.32 -1.74
N VAL A 244 -0.20 0.57 -0.54
CA VAL A 244 0.33 1.87 -0.12
C VAL A 244 1.85 1.80 0.01
N GLY A 245 2.57 2.53 -0.83
CA GLY A 245 4.02 2.73 -0.69
C GLY A 245 4.90 1.50 -0.87
N SER A 246 4.41 0.44 -1.52
CA SER A 246 5.21 -0.72 -1.90
C SER A 246 5.36 -0.79 -3.40
N ALA A 247 6.58 -0.54 -3.89
CA ALA A 247 6.88 -0.48 -5.32
C ALA A 247 7.14 -1.84 -5.96
N VAL A 248 7.50 -2.88 -5.19
CA VAL A 248 7.89 -4.20 -5.73
C VAL A 248 7.33 -5.36 -4.91
N ILE A 249 7.69 -5.46 -3.63
CA ILE A 249 7.44 -6.65 -2.81
C ILE A 249 5.95 -7.01 -2.75
N LEU A 250 5.11 -6.09 -2.28
CA LEU A 250 3.69 -6.38 -2.13
C LEU A 250 2.93 -6.48 -3.47
N PRO A 251 3.21 -5.66 -4.50
CA PRO A 251 2.65 -5.89 -5.84
C PRO A 251 2.98 -7.27 -6.42
N GLU A 252 4.19 -7.78 -6.20
CA GLU A 252 4.58 -9.11 -6.66
C GLU A 252 3.90 -10.21 -5.84
N VAL A 253 3.91 -10.11 -4.51
CA VAL A 253 3.22 -11.04 -3.61
C VAL A 253 1.74 -11.12 -3.93
N PHE A 254 1.07 -9.97 -4.09
CA PHE A 254 -0.35 -9.89 -4.44
C PHE A 254 -0.68 -10.63 -5.73
N LEU A 255 0.10 -10.42 -6.79
CA LEU A 255 -0.14 -11.11 -8.06
C LEU A 255 0.03 -12.62 -7.94
N LYS A 256 1.02 -13.10 -7.16
CA LYS A 256 1.25 -14.53 -6.94
C LYS A 256 0.17 -15.16 -6.08
N ALA A 257 -0.24 -14.48 -5.01
CA ALA A 257 -1.33 -14.92 -4.15
C ALA A 257 -2.67 -14.98 -4.92
N LEU A 258 -2.95 -13.98 -5.76
CA LEU A 258 -4.12 -13.99 -6.65
C LEU A 258 -4.08 -15.17 -7.64
N SER A 259 -2.91 -15.43 -8.24
CA SER A 259 -2.70 -16.58 -9.12
C SER A 259 -2.94 -17.91 -8.39
N TYR A 260 -2.43 -18.03 -7.16
CA TYR A 260 -2.61 -19.21 -6.31
C TYR A 260 -4.10 -19.44 -5.99
N VAL A 261 -4.80 -18.41 -5.52
CA VAL A 261 -6.23 -18.51 -5.17
C VAL A 261 -7.07 -18.87 -6.39
N ARG A 262 -6.78 -18.29 -7.56
CA ARG A 262 -7.44 -18.65 -8.83
C ARG A 262 -7.15 -20.10 -9.24
N ASN A 263 -5.92 -20.55 -9.09
CA ASN A 263 -5.55 -21.93 -9.38
C ASN A 263 -6.27 -22.94 -8.46
N ARG A 264 -6.65 -22.54 -7.25
CA ARG A 264 -7.45 -23.34 -6.30
C ARG A 264 -8.96 -23.31 -6.59
N GLY A 265 -9.41 -22.62 -7.64
CA GLY A 265 -10.79 -22.63 -8.13
C GLY A 265 -11.62 -21.40 -7.77
N ALA A 266 -11.12 -20.49 -6.94
CA ALA A 266 -11.82 -19.24 -6.62
C ALA A 266 -11.66 -18.22 -7.76
N ARG A 267 -12.76 -17.70 -8.31
CA ARG A 267 -12.70 -16.85 -9.51
C ARG A 267 -11.99 -15.51 -9.27
N LEU A 268 -12.31 -14.82 -8.17
CA LEU A 268 -11.83 -13.46 -7.86
C LEU A 268 -11.99 -12.53 -9.08
N GLU A 269 -13.23 -12.22 -9.44
CA GLU A 269 -13.58 -11.34 -10.57
C GLU A 269 -14.28 -10.06 -10.13
N ARG A 270 -14.88 -10.05 -8.93
CA ARG A 270 -15.65 -8.92 -8.40
C ARG A 270 -14.96 -8.32 -7.18
N PHE A 271 -13.87 -7.59 -7.42
CA PHE A 271 -13.16 -6.81 -6.40
C PHE A 271 -12.47 -5.62 -7.04
N SER A 272 -12.10 -4.63 -6.23
CA SER A 272 -11.42 -3.42 -6.70
C SER A 272 -10.04 -3.28 -6.06
N THR A 273 -9.16 -2.54 -6.69
CA THR A 273 -7.81 -2.30 -6.17
C THR A 273 -7.44 -0.83 -6.22
N ALA A 274 -6.58 -0.38 -5.32
CA ALA A 274 -5.98 0.95 -5.40
C ALA A 274 -4.50 0.91 -5.08
N VAL A 275 -3.75 1.81 -5.72
CA VAL A 275 -2.36 2.13 -5.36
C VAL A 275 -2.32 3.56 -4.83
N PHE A 276 -1.66 3.76 -3.69
CA PHE A 276 -1.30 5.06 -3.16
C PHE A 276 0.21 5.16 -3.08
N ASP A 277 0.80 6.05 -3.88
CA ASP A 277 2.25 6.24 -3.93
C ASP A 277 2.60 7.65 -4.38
N PHE A 278 3.72 8.21 -3.93
CA PHE A 278 4.17 9.53 -4.36
C PHE A 278 4.80 9.47 -5.77
N LEU A 279 5.08 8.28 -6.30
CA LEU A 279 5.53 8.05 -7.68
C LEU A 279 4.67 7.02 -8.42
N GLN A 280 4.64 7.13 -9.75
CA GLN A 280 4.05 6.09 -10.59
C GLN A 280 5.07 4.98 -10.88
N HIS A 281 4.76 3.76 -10.48
CA HIS A 281 5.65 2.60 -10.60
C HIS A 281 5.07 1.52 -11.53
N TYR A 282 5.95 0.86 -12.29
CA TYR A 282 5.56 -0.19 -13.23
C TYR A 282 4.87 -1.37 -12.54
N ARG A 283 5.40 -1.92 -11.44
CA ARG A 283 4.83 -3.11 -10.79
C ARG A 283 3.47 -2.83 -10.14
N PRO A 284 3.25 -1.76 -9.36
CA PRO A 284 1.92 -1.40 -8.87
C PRO A 284 0.93 -1.15 -10.01
N GLN A 285 1.33 -0.39 -11.04
CA GLN A 285 0.48 -0.15 -12.21
C GLN A 285 0.05 -1.46 -12.88
N GLN A 286 1.00 -2.34 -13.17
CA GLN A 286 0.70 -3.57 -13.89
C GLN A 286 0.02 -4.60 -13.01
N ASN A 287 0.61 -4.93 -11.86
CA ASN A 287 0.17 -6.06 -11.05
C ASN A 287 -1.06 -5.75 -10.21
N VAL A 288 -1.18 -4.53 -9.68
CA VAL A 288 -2.30 -4.14 -8.79
C VAL A 288 -3.44 -3.53 -9.60
N VAL A 289 -3.15 -2.59 -10.51
CA VAL A 289 -4.18 -1.82 -11.22
C VAL A 289 -4.67 -2.52 -12.49
N CYS A 290 -3.77 -3.00 -13.36
CA CYS A 290 -4.16 -3.49 -14.69
C CYS A 290 -4.43 -5.01 -14.78
N ARG A 291 -3.59 -5.85 -14.17
CA ARG A 291 -3.63 -7.32 -14.36
C ARG A 291 -4.53 -8.05 -13.36
N ALA A 292 -4.65 -7.52 -12.14
CA ALA A 292 -5.37 -8.21 -11.07
C ALA A 292 -6.88 -8.18 -11.26
N VAL A 293 -7.42 -7.01 -11.63
CA VAL A 293 -8.86 -6.79 -11.70
C VAL A 293 -9.48 -7.60 -12.84
N GLY A 294 -10.48 -8.41 -12.51
CA GLY A 294 -11.28 -9.12 -13.52
C GLY A 294 -12.19 -8.15 -14.29
N LYS A 295 -12.98 -8.67 -15.24
CA LYS A 295 -13.89 -7.88 -16.10
C LYS A 295 -14.90 -6.99 -15.33
N LYS A 296 -15.13 -7.28 -14.05
CA LYS A 296 -16.11 -6.60 -13.18
C LYS A 296 -15.45 -5.81 -12.03
N GLY A 297 -14.12 -5.76 -11.99
CA GLY A 297 -13.35 -4.99 -11.02
C GLY A 297 -12.82 -3.69 -11.61
N ARG A 298 -12.35 -2.78 -10.75
CA ARG A 298 -11.69 -1.53 -11.17
C ARG A 298 -10.44 -1.28 -10.34
N GLY A 299 -9.36 -0.94 -11.02
CA GLY A 299 -8.10 -0.51 -10.42
C GLY A 299 -7.98 1.01 -10.43
N PHE A 300 -7.45 1.56 -9.34
CA PHE A 300 -7.20 2.99 -9.16
C PHE A 300 -5.72 3.26 -8.87
N TYR A 301 -5.22 4.42 -9.27
CA TYR A 301 -3.87 4.86 -8.94
C TYR A 301 -3.93 6.32 -8.46
N PHE A 302 -3.58 6.55 -7.21
CA PHE A 302 -3.53 7.88 -6.60
C PHE A 302 -2.08 8.28 -6.35
N ILE A 303 -1.66 9.38 -6.96
CA ILE A 303 -0.30 9.90 -6.82
C ILE A 303 -0.29 11.01 -5.77
N GLY A 304 0.50 10.81 -4.70
CA GLY A 304 0.66 11.79 -3.63
C GLY A 304 1.38 11.22 -2.41
N HIS A 305 1.92 12.12 -1.59
CA HIS A 305 2.64 11.79 -0.36
C HIS A 305 1.73 11.06 0.65
N HIS A 306 2.24 9.99 1.27
CA HIS A 306 1.44 9.12 2.14
C HIS A 306 0.93 9.87 3.37
N GLU A 307 1.77 10.73 3.94
CA GLU A 307 1.52 11.59 5.09
C GLU A 307 0.40 12.61 4.88
N ILE A 308 -0.08 12.76 3.63
CA ILE A 308 -1.25 13.58 3.27
C ILE A 308 -2.40 12.67 2.80
N MET A 309 -2.12 11.75 1.88
CA MET A 309 -3.15 10.96 1.19
C MET A 309 -3.84 9.96 2.11
N ILE A 310 -3.12 9.33 3.05
CA ILE A 310 -3.70 8.33 3.95
C ILE A 310 -4.56 8.99 5.04
N PRO A 311 -4.13 10.10 5.69
CA PRO A 311 -5.02 10.88 6.55
C PRO A 311 -6.26 11.39 5.81
N LEU A 312 -6.11 11.87 4.57
CA LEU A 312 -7.24 12.31 3.76
C LEU A 312 -8.23 11.16 3.48
N LEU A 313 -7.73 9.98 3.09
CA LEU A 313 -8.56 8.79 2.90
C LEU A 313 -9.29 8.42 4.21
N ALA A 314 -8.57 8.35 5.33
CA ALA A 314 -9.15 7.97 6.61
C ALA A 314 -10.24 8.95 7.07
N ALA A 315 -9.96 10.24 6.95
CA ALA A 315 -10.92 11.27 7.32
C ALA A 315 -12.13 11.27 6.36
N ALA A 316 -11.94 11.06 5.05
CA ALA A 316 -13.04 10.96 4.09
C ALA A 316 -13.94 9.74 4.38
N LEU A 317 -13.36 8.61 4.78
CA LEU A 317 -14.11 7.42 5.20
C LEU A 317 -14.87 7.62 6.52
N ALA A 318 -14.38 8.48 7.42
CA ALA A 318 -15.05 8.82 8.67
C ALA A 318 -16.30 9.69 8.47
N THR A 319 -16.53 10.24 7.27
CA THR A 319 -17.76 10.97 6.97
C THR A 319 -18.93 10.00 6.75
N ASN A 320 -20.10 10.28 7.34
CA ASN A 320 -21.30 9.41 7.34
C ASN A 320 -22.08 9.40 5.99
N ARG A 321 -21.40 9.60 4.87
CA ARG A 321 -21.97 9.57 3.51
C ARG A 321 -21.01 8.80 2.63
#